data_AF-A0A355FUN6-F1
#
_entry.id   AF-A0A355FUN6-F1
#
_cell.length_a   1.000
_cell.length_b   1.000
_cell.length_c   1.000
_cell.angle_alpha   90.00
_cell.angle_beta   90.00
_cell.angle_gamma   90.00
#
_symmetry.space_group_name_H-M   'P 1'
#
loop_
_entity.id
_entity.type
_entity.pdbx_description
1 polymer ?
#
loop_
_entity_poly.entity_id
_entity_poly.type
_entity_poly.pdbx_seq_one_letter_code
_entity_poly.pdbx_strand_id
1 'polypeptide(L)'
;ESDALVANPEASLRTICDWLGLLFDSAMLQWPRGPREEDGIWAKYWYERVHASTGWESPAEERSIDSNPTLPKSLKPLLQEVEPIYDQLKRKSII
;
A
#
# COMPACT_ATOMS: atom_id res chain seq x y z
N GLU A 1 -1.79 0.54 -7.65
CA GLU A 1 -0.43 0.40 -7.06
C GLU A 1 -0.41 0.92 -5.64
N SER A 2 -0.06 0.11 -4.64
CA SER A 2 -0.06 0.57 -3.23
C SER A 2 0.88 1.75 -3.02
N ASP A 3 2.02 1.76 -3.71
CA ASP A 3 3.00 2.84 -3.67
C ASP A 3 2.43 4.17 -4.18
N ALA A 4 1.61 4.14 -5.22
CA ALA A 4 0.98 5.34 -5.77
C ALA A 4 -0.03 5.94 -4.78
N LEU A 5 -0.78 5.08 -4.08
CA LEU A 5 -1.69 5.50 -3.02
C LEU A 5 -0.92 6.18 -1.89
N VAL A 6 0.11 5.52 -1.37
CA VAL A 6 0.89 6.05 -0.24
C VAL A 6 1.62 7.35 -0.63
N ALA A 7 2.06 7.49 -1.88
CA ALA A 7 2.72 8.71 -2.37
C ALA A 7 1.78 9.93 -2.48
N ASN A 8 0.49 9.72 -2.81
CA ASN A 8 -0.50 10.81 -2.87
C ASN A 8 -1.89 10.30 -2.42
N PRO A 9 -2.09 10.10 -1.11
CA PRO A 9 -3.26 9.38 -0.59
C PRO A 9 -4.55 10.13 -0.86
N GLU A 10 -4.55 11.47 -0.77
CA GLU A 10 -5.77 12.24 -1.03
C GLU A 10 -6.24 12.09 -2.47
N ALA A 11 -5.34 12.28 -3.45
CA ALA A 11 -5.71 12.16 -4.86
C ALA A 11 -6.22 10.75 -5.18
N SER A 12 -5.50 9.72 -4.73
CA SER A 12 -5.88 8.32 -4.96
C SER A 12 -7.21 7.96 -4.30
N LEU A 13 -7.43 8.35 -3.03
CA LEU A 13 -8.66 8.06 -2.32
C LEU A 13 -9.86 8.77 -2.94
N ARG A 14 -9.69 10.01 -3.43
CA ARG A 14 -10.74 10.72 -4.18
C ARG A 14 -11.11 9.96 -5.46
N THR A 15 -10.13 9.54 -6.26
CA THR A 15 -10.39 8.74 -7.48
C THR A 15 -11.13 7.44 -7.16
N ILE A 16 -10.75 6.76 -6.08
CA ILE A 16 -11.42 5.53 -5.64
C ILE A 16 -12.86 5.83 -5.19
N CYS A 17 -13.07 6.87 -4.37
CA CYS A 17 -14.40 7.26 -3.92
C CYS A 17 -15.32 7.60 -5.10
N ASP A 18 -14.84 8.40 -6.06
CA ASP A 18 -15.58 8.76 -7.26
C ASP A 18 -15.95 7.53 -8.09
N TRP A 19 -15.03 6.57 -8.24
CA TRP A 19 -15.29 5.31 -8.94
C TRP A 19 -16.33 4.43 -8.23
N LEU A 20 -16.32 4.42 -6.89
CA LEU A 20 -17.28 3.66 -6.06
C LEU A 20 -18.63 4.39 -5.88
N GLY A 21 -18.75 5.66 -6.28
CA GLY A 21 -19.93 6.48 -6.00
C GLY A 21 -20.05 6.86 -4.52
N LEU A 22 -18.93 6.95 -3.80
CA LEU A 22 -18.85 7.34 -2.39
C LEU A 22 -18.37 8.78 -2.24
N LEU A 23 -18.73 9.42 -1.13
CA LEU A 23 -18.18 10.72 -0.76
C LEU A 23 -16.81 10.55 -0.09
N PHE A 24 -15.84 11.36 -0.52
CA PHE A 24 -14.55 11.45 0.16
C PHE A 24 -14.71 12.04 1.57
N ASP A 25 -14.01 11.46 2.55
CA ASP A 25 -13.93 11.96 3.93
C ASP A 25 -12.48 12.26 4.29
N SER A 26 -12.20 13.45 4.83
CA SER A 26 -10.86 13.82 5.26
C SER A 26 -10.34 12.95 6.42
N ALA A 27 -11.21 12.30 7.18
CA ALA A 27 -10.84 11.30 8.18
C ALA A 27 -10.15 10.06 7.58
N MET A 28 -10.20 9.87 6.25
CA MET A 28 -9.42 8.81 5.58
C MET A 28 -7.91 9.11 5.52
N LEU A 29 -7.50 10.37 5.76
CA LEU A 29 -6.09 10.79 5.72
C LEU A 29 -5.41 10.76 7.08
N GLN A 30 -6.19 10.83 8.17
CA GLN A 30 -5.68 10.88 9.54
C GLN A 30 -6.59 10.11 10.48
N TRP A 31 -6.00 9.36 11.39
CA TRP A 31 -6.72 8.51 12.36
C TRP A 31 -6.06 8.53 13.73
N PRO A 32 -6.81 8.20 14.81
CA PRO A 32 -6.23 8.07 16.13
C PRO A 32 -5.23 6.91 16.19
N ARG A 33 -4.16 7.10 16.96
CA ARG A 33 -3.20 6.05 17.28
C ARG A 33 -3.88 4.97 18.15
N GLY A 34 -3.51 3.72 17.93
CA GLY A 34 -3.88 2.60 18.80
C GLY A 34 -4.62 1.48 18.07
N PRO A 35 -4.98 0.42 18.82
CA PRO A 35 -5.75 -0.70 18.29
C PRO A 35 -7.21 -0.33 18.02
N ARG A 36 -7.83 -1.07 17.11
CA ARG A 36 -9.27 -1.06 16.85
C ARG A 36 -9.90 -2.35 17.36
N GLU A 37 -11.20 -2.30 17.65
CA GLU A 37 -11.94 -3.48 18.14
C GLU A 37 -11.92 -4.63 17.13
N GLU A 38 -11.80 -4.30 15.84
CA GLU A 38 -11.83 -5.24 14.73
C GLU A 38 -10.47 -5.90 14.43
N ASP A 39 -9.36 -5.48 15.08
CA ASP A 39 -8.00 -5.93 14.71
C ASP A 39 -7.72 -7.42 15.02
N GLY A 40 -8.56 -8.03 15.86
CA GLY A 40 -8.52 -9.47 16.14
C GLY A 40 -7.24 -9.96 16.84
N ILE A 41 -7.08 -11.29 16.90
CA ILE A 41 -6.02 -11.95 17.69
C ILE A 41 -4.60 -11.71 17.13
N TRP A 42 -4.47 -11.44 15.82
CA TRP A 42 -3.18 -11.26 15.17
C TRP A 42 -2.56 -9.88 15.39
N ALA A 43 -3.35 -8.92 15.89
CA ALA A 43 -2.92 -7.53 16.09
C ALA A 43 -1.63 -7.42 16.92
N LYS A 44 -1.54 -8.20 18.01
CA LYS A 44 -0.35 -8.23 18.90
C LYS A 44 0.92 -8.74 18.23
N TYR A 45 0.84 -9.37 17.06
CA TYR A 45 1.99 -9.91 16.34
C TYR A 45 2.38 -9.08 15.13
N TRP A 46 1.40 -8.47 14.43
CA TRP A 46 1.65 -7.86 13.12
C TRP A 46 1.33 -6.36 13.05
N TYR A 47 0.52 -5.82 13.97
CA TYR A 47 -0.06 -4.47 13.81
C TYR A 47 0.63 -3.40 14.63
N GLU A 48 1.77 -3.67 15.26
CA GLU A 48 2.49 -2.67 16.05
C GLU A 48 2.74 -1.35 15.28
N ARG A 49 3.21 -1.45 14.02
CA ARG A 49 3.41 -0.27 13.15
C ARG A 49 2.08 0.41 12.80
N VAL A 50 1.05 -0.36 12.47
CA VAL A 50 -0.28 0.16 12.13
C VAL A 50 -0.91 0.88 13.34
N HIS A 51 -0.80 0.32 14.54
CA HIS A 51 -1.27 0.93 15.77
C HIS A 51 -0.49 2.18 16.15
N ALA A 52 0.77 2.29 15.72
CA ALA A 52 1.59 3.46 15.98
C ALA A 52 1.30 4.62 15.02
N SER A 53 0.73 4.35 13.85
CA SER A 53 0.47 5.35 12.81
C SER A 53 -0.78 6.19 13.12
N THR A 54 -0.81 7.39 12.55
CA THR A 54 -1.95 8.32 12.64
C THR A 54 -2.33 8.90 11.28
N GLY A 55 -1.81 8.32 10.21
CA GLY A 55 -1.89 8.80 8.83
C GLY A 55 -0.95 8.00 7.92
N TRP A 56 -0.83 8.46 6.68
CA TRP A 56 0.03 7.85 5.66
C TRP A 56 1.51 8.22 5.87
N GLU A 57 2.40 7.22 5.96
CA GLU A 57 3.86 7.41 5.98
C GLU A 57 4.39 7.54 4.55
N SER A 58 5.48 8.28 4.32
CA SER A 58 6.03 8.41 2.97
C SER A 58 6.75 7.12 2.54
N PRO A 59 6.62 6.64 1.28
CA PRO A 59 7.30 5.42 0.82
C PRO A 59 8.84 5.49 0.94
N ALA A 60 9.40 6.70 1.04
CA ALA A 60 10.83 6.95 1.19
C ALA A 60 11.35 6.62 2.60
N GLU A 61 10.49 6.60 3.61
CA GLU A 61 10.88 6.32 5.00
C GLU A 61 11.08 4.82 5.25
N GLU A 62 10.38 3.96 4.51
CA GLU A 62 10.47 2.50 4.67
C GLU A 62 11.55 1.84 3.81
N ARG A 63 11.85 2.39 2.63
CA ARG A 63 12.86 1.83 1.72
C ARG A 63 14.24 2.35 2.07
N SER A 64 14.88 1.73 3.06
CA SER A 64 16.35 1.76 3.09
C SER A 64 16.86 1.17 1.77
N ILE A 65 17.47 2.02 0.94
CA ILE A 65 18.01 1.68 -0.38
C ILE A 65 19.03 0.51 -0.29
N ASP A 66 19.62 0.31 0.88
CA ASP A 66 20.59 -0.75 1.17
C ASP A 66 19.99 -2.17 1.27
N SER A 67 18.66 -2.30 1.33
CA SER A 67 17.99 -3.58 1.60
C SER A 67 17.39 -4.26 0.37
N ASN A 68 17.59 -3.74 -0.85
CA ASN A 68 16.98 -4.35 -2.04
C ASN A 68 17.87 -5.51 -2.54
N PRO A 69 17.53 -6.79 -2.27
CA PRO A 69 18.38 -7.89 -2.68
C PRO A 69 18.47 -7.94 -4.20
N THR A 70 19.69 -8.09 -4.73
CA THR A 70 19.88 -8.29 -6.17
C THR A 70 19.15 -9.55 -6.61
N LEU A 71 18.30 -9.44 -7.63
CA LEU A 71 17.53 -10.57 -8.16
C LEU A 71 18.48 -11.71 -8.59
N PRO A 72 18.36 -12.92 -8.00
CA PRO A 72 19.15 -14.07 -8.42
C PRO A 72 18.97 -14.37 -9.91
N LYS A 73 20.08 -14.67 -10.60
CA LYS A 73 20.05 -14.95 -12.06
C LYS A 73 19.10 -16.08 -12.44
N SER A 74 18.93 -17.07 -11.56
CA SER A 74 18.02 -18.21 -11.73
C SER A 74 16.55 -17.81 -11.82
N LEU A 75 16.15 -16.67 -11.25
CA LEU A 75 14.77 -16.19 -11.25
C LEU A 75 14.45 -15.28 -12.44
N LYS A 76 15.44 -14.86 -13.24
CA LYS A 76 15.22 -13.99 -14.40
C LYS A 76 14.23 -14.58 -15.43
N PRO A 77 14.28 -15.88 -15.77
CA PRO A 77 13.30 -16.45 -16.70
C PRO A 77 11.88 -16.41 -16.15
N LEU A 78 11.71 -16.70 -14.85
CA LEU A 78 10.41 -16.61 -14.18
C LEU A 78 9.88 -15.18 -14.19
N LEU A 79 10.74 -14.18 -13.91
CA LEU A 79 10.35 -12.77 -13.98
C LEU A 79 9.81 -12.41 -15.37
N GLN A 80 10.50 -12.83 -16.44
CA GLN A 80 10.08 -12.56 -17.82
C GLN A 80 8.72 -13.19 -18.16
N GLU A 81 8.38 -14.32 -17.53
CA GLU A 81 7.08 -14.98 -17.72
C GLU A 81 5.94 -14.24 -16.98
N VAL A 82 6.19 -13.76 -15.76
CA VAL A 82 5.13 -13.16 -14.91
C VAL A 82 4.97 -11.65 -15.10
N GLU A 83 6.00 -10.94 -15.55
CA GLU A 83 6.00 -9.50 -15.83
C GLU A 83 4.83 -9.05 -16.73
N PRO A 84 4.53 -9.69 -17.89
CA PRO A 84 3.38 -9.28 -18.70
C PRO A 84 2.03 -9.45 -17.99
N ILE A 85 1.91 -10.45 -17.10
CA ILE A 85 0.69 -10.66 -16.31
C ILE A 85 0.55 -9.55 -15.27
N TYR A 86 1.65 -9.23 -14.57
CA TYR A 86 1.69 -8.11 -13.62
C TYR A 86 1.27 -6.81 -14.31
N ASP A 87 1.84 -6.49 -15.46
CA ASP A 87 1.52 -5.27 -16.21
C ASP A 87 0.05 -5.25 -16.66
N GLN A 88 -0.51 -6.40 -17.03
CA GLN A 88 -1.93 -6.49 -17.36
C GLN A 88 -2.82 -6.20 -16.15
N LEU A 89 -2.49 -6.70 -14.97
CA LEU A 89 -3.22 -6.42 -13.74
C LEU A 89 -3.06 -4.95 -13.34
N LYS A 90 -1.84 -4.42 -13.44
CA LYS A 90 -1.52 -3.02 -13.15
C LYS A 90 -2.33 -2.05 -14.01
N ARG A 91 -2.47 -2.32 -15.32
CA ARG A 91 -3.30 -1.51 -16.23
C ARG A 91 -4.79 -1.49 -15.87
N LYS A 92 -5.28 -2.46 -15.10
CA LYS A 92 -6.67 -2.51 -14.62
C LYS A 92 -6.86 -1.87 -13.25
N SER A 93 -5.77 -1.40 -12.63
CA SER A 93 -5.85 -0.66 -11.37
C SER A 93 -6.57 0.67 -11.59
N ILE A 94 -7.35 1.10 -10.58
CA ILE A 94 -8.02 2.40 -10.56
C ILE A 94 -7.00 3.53 -10.37
N ILE A 95 -5.91 3.24 -9.64
CA ILE A 95 -4.83 4.15 -9.26
C ILE A 95 -3.44 3.58 -9.56
#